data_AF-A0A235ITD1-F1
#
_entry.id   AF-A0A235ITD1-F1
#
_cell.length_a   1.000
_cell.length_b   1.000
_cell.length_c   1.000
_cell.angle_alpha   90.00
_cell.angle_beta   90.00
_cell.angle_gamma   90.00
#
_symmetry.space_group_name_H-M   'P 1'
#
loop_
_entity.id
_entity.type
_entity.pdbx_description
1 polymer ?
#
loop_
_entity_poly.entity_id
_entity_poly.type
_entity_poly.pdbx_seq_one_letter_code
_entity_poly.pdbx_strand_id
1 'polypeptide(L)'
;MIKPIPTKYNDVEFRSRLEAKWAAFFDLLEWGWEYEPCDFDGWIPDFLLKFDSPIFVEVKPIYNFPQDIADEIENSGCTEDCLIVGMTLYPPNNSSYYGVQIGWKRVVDDEEAFLLASSDLVWPVYKNWFDVVFTLDKYKEITFDGAPGHSPGMARFTDAWDDYGSQGLEKEVQRLWKIAGNKVQWKSSIIS
;
A
#
# COMPACT_ATOMS: atom_id res chain seq x y z
N MET A 1 19.04 3.85 16.78
CA MET A 1 18.41 4.00 15.46
C MET A 1 19.29 3.27 14.44
N ILE A 2 18.80 2.19 13.83
CA ILE A 2 19.54 1.47 12.79
C ILE A 2 19.44 2.30 11.52
N LYS A 3 20.57 2.71 10.93
CA LYS A 3 20.54 3.42 9.64
C LYS A 3 20.02 2.46 8.58
N PRO A 4 19.00 2.83 7.80
CA PRO A 4 18.55 2.00 6.70
C PRO A 4 19.68 1.84 5.68
N ILE A 5 19.77 0.65 5.08
CA ILE A 5 20.79 0.31 4.10
C ILE A 5 20.26 0.74 2.73
N PRO A 6 20.96 1.64 2.01
CA PRO A 6 20.58 1.99 0.64
C PRO A 6 20.49 0.73 -0.21
N THR A 7 19.39 0.60 -0.95
CA THR A 7 19.08 -0.61 -1.71
C THR A 7 18.75 -0.24 -3.13
N LYS A 8 19.41 -0.87 -4.11
CA LYS A 8 19.14 -0.62 -5.53
C LYS A 8 18.09 -1.58 -6.07
N TYR A 9 17.11 -1.04 -6.79
CA TYR A 9 16.12 -1.80 -7.52
C TYR A 9 15.65 -1.00 -8.75
N ASN A 10 15.57 -1.66 -9.91
CA ASN A 10 15.13 -1.05 -11.17
C ASN A 10 15.82 0.30 -11.49
N ASP A 11 17.15 0.32 -11.36
CA ASP A 11 18.03 1.50 -11.55
C ASP A 11 17.77 2.71 -10.61
N VAL A 12 16.94 2.54 -9.57
CA VAL A 12 16.70 3.52 -8.50
C VAL A 12 17.44 3.10 -7.22
N GLU A 13 18.04 4.07 -6.52
CA GLU A 13 18.69 3.88 -5.22
C GLU A 13 17.76 4.36 -4.10
N PHE A 14 17.15 3.41 -3.40
CA PHE A 14 16.21 3.68 -2.32
C PHE A 14 16.94 3.93 -1.00
N ARG A 15 16.38 4.80 -0.14
CA ARG A 15 16.90 5.10 1.20
C ARG A 15 16.85 3.88 2.10
N SER A 16 15.90 2.97 1.86
CA SER A 16 15.75 1.75 2.63
C SER A 16 15.42 0.51 1.79
N ARG A 17 15.70 -0.66 2.36
CA ARG A 17 15.29 -1.94 1.79
C ARG A 17 13.76 -2.11 1.78
N LEU A 18 13.05 -1.46 2.70
CA LEU A 18 11.59 -1.55 2.76
C LEU A 18 10.95 -0.79 1.59
N GLU A 19 11.43 0.42 1.29
CA GLU A 19 11.03 1.16 0.09
C GLU A 19 11.30 0.37 -1.18
N ALA A 20 12.53 -0.14 -1.35
CA ALA A 20 12.87 -0.95 -2.53
C ALA A 20 11.95 -2.18 -2.65
N LYS A 21 11.58 -2.80 -1.53
CA LYS A 21 10.66 -3.93 -1.50
C LYS A 21 9.25 -3.53 -1.95
N TRP A 22 8.76 -2.36 -1.53
CA TRP A 22 7.48 -1.82 -1.99
C TRP A 22 7.51 -1.52 -3.49
N ALA A 23 8.57 -0.90 -4.02
CA ALA A 23 8.75 -0.72 -5.46
C ALA A 23 8.67 -2.05 -6.23
N ALA A 24 9.39 -3.07 -5.75
CA ALA A 24 9.33 -4.40 -6.34
C ALA A 24 7.97 -5.08 -6.21
N PHE A 25 7.19 -4.74 -5.19
CA PHE A 25 5.83 -5.24 -5.00
C PHE A 25 4.84 -4.53 -5.93
N PHE A 26 4.95 -3.21 -6.10
CA PHE A 26 4.16 -2.44 -7.08
C PHE A 26 4.37 -2.97 -8.50
N ASP A 27 5.61 -3.27 -8.90
CA ASP A 27 5.89 -3.89 -10.19
C ASP A 27 5.21 -5.27 -10.36
N LEU A 28 5.16 -6.08 -9.30
CA LEU A 28 4.48 -7.39 -9.33
C LEU A 28 2.96 -7.26 -9.44
N LEU A 29 2.40 -6.11 -9.06
CA LEU A 29 0.98 -5.77 -9.18
C LEU A 29 0.67 -5.00 -10.47
N GLU A 30 1.69 -4.76 -11.32
CA GLU A 30 1.61 -3.94 -12.53
C GLU A 30 1.21 -2.47 -12.25
N TRP A 31 1.61 -1.93 -11.10
CA TRP A 31 1.35 -0.53 -10.76
C TRP A 31 2.52 0.35 -11.16
N GLY A 32 2.27 1.33 -12.03
CA GLY A 32 3.25 2.35 -12.36
C GLY A 32 3.57 3.19 -11.13
N TRP A 33 4.86 3.42 -10.87
CA TRP A 33 5.31 4.23 -9.75
C TRP A 33 6.41 5.22 -10.15
N GLU A 34 6.59 6.24 -9.33
CA GLU A 34 7.69 7.21 -9.38
C GLU A 34 8.24 7.40 -7.97
N TYR A 35 9.57 7.46 -7.81
CA TYR A 35 10.23 7.57 -6.50
C TYR A 35 10.54 9.03 -6.18
N GLU A 36 10.21 9.47 -4.96
CA GLU A 36 10.39 10.86 -4.49
C GLU A 36 9.91 11.91 -5.50
N PRO A 37 8.62 11.88 -5.89
CA PRO A 37 8.11 12.62 -7.04
C PRO A 37 8.13 14.16 -6.86
N CYS A 38 7.95 14.65 -5.63
CA CYS A 38 7.85 16.08 -5.33
C CYS A 38 7.98 16.36 -3.82
N ASP A 39 8.03 17.64 -3.47
CA ASP A 39 8.09 18.17 -2.09
C ASP A 39 6.82 18.97 -1.80
N PHE A 40 6.09 18.57 -0.75
CA PHE A 40 4.91 19.24 -0.22
C PHE A 40 5.27 19.93 1.10
N ASP A 41 5.81 21.15 1.00
CA ASP A 41 6.17 22.01 2.14
C ASP A 41 6.92 21.26 3.28
N GLY A 42 7.86 20.39 2.90
CA GLY A 42 8.71 19.63 3.82
C GLY A 42 8.36 18.15 3.94
N TRP A 43 7.19 17.72 3.45
CA TRP A 43 6.87 16.30 3.28
C TRP A 43 7.20 15.85 1.85
N ILE A 44 8.13 14.92 1.70
CA ILE A 44 8.48 14.31 0.42
C ILE A 44 7.95 12.87 0.43
N PRO A 45 6.89 12.55 -0.32
CA PRO A 45 6.38 11.19 -0.41
C PRO A 45 7.46 10.25 -0.95
N ASP A 46 7.53 9.02 -0.44
CA ASP A 46 8.45 8.01 -0.97
C ASP A 46 8.08 7.62 -2.41
N PHE A 47 6.78 7.55 -2.73
CA PHE A 47 6.31 7.23 -4.09
C PHE A 47 5.11 8.05 -4.56
N LEU A 48 4.90 8.06 -5.88
CA LEU A 48 3.61 8.34 -6.53
C LEU A 48 3.17 7.10 -7.32
N LEU A 49 1.96 6.61 -7.09
CA LEU A 49 1.32 5.58 -7.92
C LEU A 49 0.52 6.23 -9.05
N LYS A 50 0.71 5.72 -10.27
CA LYS A 50 0.19 6.28 -11.52
C LYS A 50 -1.11 5.60 -11.96
N PHE A 51 -2.12 5.62 -11.10
CA PHE A 51 -3.48 5.24 -11.48
C PHE A 51 -4.21 6.39 -12.20
N ASP A 52 -5.48 6.19 -12.56
CA ASP A 52 -6.33 7.25 -13.13
C ASP A 52 -6.42 8.46 -12.17
N SER A 53 -6.52 8.18 -10.87
CA SER A 53 -6.32 9.16 -9.79
C SER A 53 -4.95 8.90 -9.12
N PRO A 54 -4.01 9.85 -9.12
CA PRO A 54 -2.70 9.66 -8.53
C PRO A 54 -2.78 9.47 -7.01
N ILE A 55 -1.92 8.61 -6.46
CA ILE A 55 -1.84 8.38 -5.01
C ILE A 55 -0.39 8.54 -4.56
N PHE A 56 -0.13 9.46 -3.64
CA PHE A 56 1.17 9.60 -2.99
C PHE A 56 1.32 8.54 -1.90
N VAL A 57 2.51 7.95 -1.76
CA VAL A 57 2.75 6.86 -0.83
C VAL A 57 3.89 7.18 0.12
N GLU A 58 3.67 6.92 1.40
CA GLU A 58 4.67 6.98 2.46
C GLU A 58 4.94 5.58 2.99
N VAL A 59 6.21 5.18 3.05
CA VAL A 59 6.65 3.86 3.54
C VAL A 59 7.25 4.00 4.93
N LYS A 60 6.65 3.33 5.92
CA LYS A 60 7.18 3.33 7.29
C LYS A 60 7.31 1.92 7.87
N PRO A 61 8.31 1.68 8.75
CA PRO A 61 8.47 0.40 9.42
C PRO A 61 7.47 0.24 10.58
N ILE A 62 6.17 0.25 10.27
CA ILE A 62 5.07 0.28 11.23
C ILE A 62 4.10 -0.89 11.04
N TYR A 63 3.28 -1.11 12.07
CA TYR A 63 2.24 -2.14 12.13
C TYR A 63 0.86 -1.59 12.48
N ASN A 64 0.80 -0.39 13.06
CA ASN A 64 -0.43 0.30 13.44
C ASN A 64 -0.47 1.67 12.76
N PHE A 65 -1.66 2.27 12.71
CA PHE A 65 -1.86 3.58 12.12
C PHE A 65 -0.92 4.64 12.74
N PRO A 66 -0.09 5.33 11.93
CA PRO A 66 0.88 6.32 12.41
C PRO A 66 0.27 7.74 12.38
N GLN A 67 -0.45 8.10 13.45
CA GLN A 67 -1.13 9.40 13.49
C GLN A 67 -0.18 10.59 13.28
N ASP A 68 1.06 10.50 13.77
CA ASP A 68 2.09 11.53 13.59
C ASP A 68 2.46 11.78 12.12
N ILE A 69 2.59 10.71 11.34
CA ILE A 69 2.85 10.79 9.90
C ILE A 69 1.61 11.28 9.15
N ALA A 70 0.42 10.81 9.54
CA ALA A 70 -0.83 11.30 8.97
C ALA A 70 -0.98 12.81 9.19
N ASP A 71 -0.66 13.30 10.38
CA ASP A 71 -0.69 14.74 10.68
C ASP A 71 0.36 15.53 9.89
N GLU A 72 1.55 14.99 9.65
CA GLU A 72 2.54 15.61 8.75
C GLU A 72 1.97 15.79 7.34
N ILE A 73 1.34 14.74 6.80
CA ILE A 73 0.69 14.76 5.48
C ILE A 73 -0.47 15.77 5.44
N GLU A 74 -1.33 15.81 6.47
CA GLU A 74 -2.43 16.80 6.50
C GLU A 74 -1.92 18.25 6.52
N ASN A 75 -0.76 18.49 7.12
CA ASN A 75 -0.18 19.82 7.22
C ASN A 75 0.72 20.19 6.03
N SER A 76 1.00 19.25 5.13
CA SER A 76 1.88 19.43 3.96
C SER A 76 1.28 20.27 2.83
N GLY A 77 -0.03 20.51 2.85
CA GLY A 77 -0.75 21.14 1.75
C GLY A 77 -1.03 20.23 0.55
N CYS A 78 -0.66 18.94 0.62
CA CYS A 78 -1.03 17.97 -0.40
C CYS A 78 -2.56 17.83 -0.51
N THR A 79 -3.10 18.03 -1.72
CA THR A 79 -4.54 17.96 -2.01
C THR A 79 -4.97 16.65 -2.68
N GLU A 80 -4.03 15.76 -2.98
CA GLU A 80 -4.29 14.47 -3.61
C GLU A 80 -4.42 13.35 -2.56
N ASP A 81 -4.90 12.19 -2.97
CA ASP A 81 -4.95 11.03 -2.08
C ASP A 81 -3.55 10.56 -1.64
N CYS A 82 -3.48 10.10 -0.39
CA CYS A 82 -2.24 9.62 0.21
C CYS A 82 -2.44 8.22 0.79
N LEU A 83 -1.43 7.35 0.67
CA LEU A 83 -1.41 6.00 1.22
C LEU A 83 -0.18 5.84 2.12
N ILE A 84 -0.38 5.39 3.34
CA ILE A 84 0.70 4.99 4.25
C ILE A 84 0.76 3.48 4.25
N VAL A 85 1.92 2.91 3.95
CA VAL A 85 2.16 1.46 3.96
C VAL A 85 3.22 1.03 4.97
N GLY A 86 3.05 -0.16 5.51
CA GLY A 86 3.81 -0.69 6.65
C GLY A 86 4.80 -1.82 6.35
N MET A 87 5.20 -2.55 7.40
CA MET A 87 6.10 -3.71 7.30
C MET A 87 5.39 -5.02 6.94
N THR A 88 4.08 -5.11 7.19
CA THR A 88 3.36 -6.36 7.09
C THR A 88 1.99 -6.19 6.48
N LEU A 89 1.65 -7.20 5.69
CA LEU A 89 0.34 -7.45 5.13
C LEU A 89 -0.36 -8.41 6.10
N TYR A 90 -1.13 -7.88 7.07
CA TYR A 90 -1.83 -8.69 8.07
C TYR A 90 -3.33 -8.76 7.72
N PRO A 91 -4.03 -9.88 7.99
CA PRO A 91 -5.48 -9.85 8.08
C PRO A 91 -5.90 -8.91 9.22
N PRO A 92 -6.87 -8.00 9.01
CA PRO A 92 -7.37 -7.15 10.09
C PRO A 92 -7.97 -8.03 11.21
N ASN A 93 -7.52 -7.80 12.45
CA ASN A 93 -8.13 -8.28 13.69
C ASN A 93 -8.80 -9.67 13.69
N ASN A 94 -8.09 -10.73 13.27
CA ASN A 94 -8.58 -12.12 13.29
C ASN A 94 -9.88 -12.39 12.52
N SER A 95 -10.45 -11.43 11.77
CA SER A 95 -11.55 -11.69 10.84
C SER A 95 -10.98 -11.89 9.44
N SER A 96 -10.58 -13.13 9.18
CA SER A 96 -10.16 -13.61 7.86
C SER A 96 -11.25 -13.56 6.79
N TYR A 97 -12.30 -12.73 6.92
CA TYR A 97 -13.47 -12.85 6.05
C TYR A 97 -13.37 -12.04 4.74
N TYR A 98 -12.62 -10.93 4.69
CA TYR A 98 -12.74 -10.02 3.53
C TYR A 98 -11.45 -9.53 2.87
N GLY A 99 -10.26 -9.69 3.47
CA GLY A 99 -9.05 -9.22 2.78
C GLY A 99 -7.73 -9.24 3.53
N VAL A 100 -6.72 -8.66 2.88
CA VAL A 100 -5.37 -8.44 3.43
C VAL A 100 -5.13 -6.95 3.55
N GLN A 101 -4.94 -6.43 4.77
CA GLN A 101 -4.65 -5.03 4.97
C GLN A 101 -3.25 -4.68 4.47
N ILE A 102 -3.15 -3.57 3.73
CA ILE A 102 -1.89 -3.10 3.14
C ILE A 102 -1.42 -1.78 3.72
N GLY A 103 -2.32 -1.04 4.36
CA GLY A 103 -2.03 0.28 4.89
C GLY A 103 -3.28 1.09 5.16
N TRP A 104 -3.12 2.40 5.09
CA TRP A 104 -4.17 3.39 5.35
C TRP A 104 -4.16 4.45 4.28
N LYS A 105 -5.31 4.75 3.69
CA LYS A 105 -5.44 5.79 2.65
C LYS A 105 -6.26 6.96 3.19
N ARG A 106 -5.75 8.16 2.98
CA ARG A 106 -6.50 9.40 3.07
C ARG A 106 -7.41 9.54 1.85
N VAL A 107 -8.68 9.85 2.07
CA VAL A 107 -9.64 10.20 1.02
C VAL A 107 -9.87 11.71 1.08
N VAL A 108 -9.45 12.42 0.03
CA VAL A 108 -9.57 13.89 -0.02
C VAL A 108 -10.95 14.36 -0.47
N ASP A 109 -11.69 13.53 -1.23
CA ASP A 109 -13.06 13.83 -1.63
C ASP A 109 -14.01 13.65 -0.43
N ASP A 110 -14.57 14.75 0.07
CA ASP A 110 -15.47 14.74 1.23
C ASP A 110 -16.77 13.98 0.98
N GLU A 111 -17.27 13.94 -0.27
CA GLU A 111 -18.46 13.17 -0.63
C GLU A 111 -18.13 11.68 -0.62
N GLU A 112 -16.99 11.28 -1.19
CA GLU A 112 -16.51 9.89 -1.12
C GLU A 112 -16.28 9.46 0.33
N ALA A 113 -15.59 10.28 1.14
CA ALA A 113 -15.33 10.01 2.54
C ALA A 113 -16.64 9.88 3.35
N PHE A 114 -17.62 10.74 3.09
CA PHE A 114 -18.95 10.65 3.70
C PHE A 114 -19.68 9.37 3.29
N LEU A 115 -19.69 9.04 2.00
CA LEU A 115 -20.33 7.83 1.48
C LEU A 115 -19.71 6.58 2.10
N LEU A 116 -18.38 6.52 2.18
CA LEU A 116 -17.63 5.46 2.85
C LEU A 116 -18.07 5.30 4.31
N ALA A 117 -18.03 6.38 5.09
CA ALA A 117 -18.40 6.36 6.50
C ALA A 117 -19.89 6.05 6.72
N SER A 118 -20.76 6.39 5.78
CA SER A 118 -22.21 6.13 5.85
C SER A 118 -22.61 4.70 5.50
N SER A 119 -21.69 3.90 4.94
CA SER A 119 -21.95 2.54 4.49
C SER A 119 -22.13 1.52 5.63
N ASP A 120 -21.98 1.93 6.89
CA ASP A 120 -21.95 1.09 8.12
C ASP A 120 -20.88 -0.03 8.12
N LEU A 121 -20.11 -0.16 7.03
CA LEU A 121 -19.09 -1.19 6.82
C LEU A 121 -17.67 -0.64 7.00
N VAL A 122 -17.47 0.66 6.83
CA VAL A 122 -16.16 1.31 6.88
C VAL A 122 -16.21 2.48 7.83
N TRP A 123 -15.24 2.55 8.74
CA TRP A 123 -15.07 3.68 9.65
C TRP A 123 -13.69 4.28 9.47
N PRO A 124 -13.56 5.63 9.47
CA PRO A 124 -12.24 6.22 9.43
C PRO A 124 -11.49 5.88 10.72
N VAL A 125 -10.23 5.47 10.55
CA VAL A 125 -9.29 5.25 11.66
C VAL A 125 -8.87 6.59 12.26
N TYR A 126 -8.80 7.64 11.43
CA TYR A 126 -8.44 8.99 11.84
C TYR A 126 -8.84 10.02 10.77
N LYS A 127 -9.62 11.06 11.09
CA LYS A 127 -10.09 12.06 10.08
C LYS A 127 -10.68 11.34 8.85
N ASN A 128 -10.16 11.58 7.64
CA ASN A 128 -10.55 10.88 6.41
C ASN A 128 -9.55 9.76 6.03
N TRP A 129 -8.87 9.16 7.01
CA TRP A 129 -7.99 8.00 6.82
C TRP A 129 -8.74 6.71 7.09
N PHE A 130 -8.67 5.78 6.14
CA PHE A 130 -9.38 4.51 6.17
C PHE A 130 -8.40 3.35 5.98
N ASP A 131 -8.70 2.20 6.58
CA ASP A 131 -7.96 0.97 6.32
C ASP A 131 -8.13 0.53 4.87
N VAL A 132 -7.03 0.17 4.21
CA VAL A 132 -7.05 -0.33 2.84
C VAL A 132 -6.71 -1.81 2.83
N VAL A 133 -7.54 -2.60 2.14
CA VAL A 133 -7.40 -4.05 2.04
C VAL A 133 -7.41 -4.51 0.58
N PHE A 134 -6.64 -5.55 0.27
CA PHE A 134 -6.90 -6.37 -0.92
C PHE A 134 -8.12 -7.24 -0.66
N THR A 135 -9.07 -7.28 -1.60
CA THR A 135 -10.29 -8.09 -1.49
C THR A 135 -10.37 -9.21 -2.52
N LEU A 136 -11.25 -10.17 -2.23
CA LEU A 136 -11.53 -11.37 -3.03
C LEU A 136 -12.85 -11.29 -3.79
N ASP A 137 -13.25 -10.11 -4.23
CA ASP A 137 -14.35 -10.09 -5.18
C ASP A 137 -13.91 -10.71 -6.53
N LYS A 138 -14.85 -10.89 -7.46
CA LYS A 138 -14.56 -11.44 -8.80
C LYS A 138 -13.57 -10.60 -9.61
N TYR A 139 -13.25 -9.39 -9.13
CA TYR A 139 -12.38 -8.42 -9.77
C TYR A 139 -11.01 -8.30 -9.07
N LYS A 140 -10.85 -8.88 -7.87
CA LYS A 140 -9.61 -8.89 -7.07
C LYS A 140 -9.09 -7.48 -6.83
N GLU A 141 -9.99 -6.61 -6.39
CA GLU A 141 -9.72 -5.18 -6.24
C GLU A 141 -9.11 -4.84 -4.88
N ILE A 142 -8.45 -3.68 -4.83
CA ILE A 142 -8.20 -3.01 -3.56
C ILE A 142 -9.46 -2.26 -3.19
N THR A 143 -9.85 -2.31 -1.92
CA THR A 143 -10.96 -1.52 -1.40
C THR A 143 -10.65 -0.98 0.00
N PHE A 144 -11.55 -0.16 0.53
CA PHE A 144 -11.55 0.24 1.94
C PHE A 144 -12.27 -0.78 2.80
N ASP A 145 -11.58 -1.35 3.79
CA ASP A 145 -12.07 -2.36 4.75
C ASP A 145 -13.08 -3.40 4.19
N GLY A 146 -12.90 -3.83 2.93
CA GLY A 146 -13.76 -4.83 2.30
C GLY A 146 -15.08 -4.29 1.73
N ALA A 147 -15.33 -2.98 1.76
CA ALA A 147 -16.50 -2.35 1.15
C ALA A 147 -16.43 -2.41 -0.39
N PRO A 148 -17.27 -3.22 -1.05
CA PRO A 148 -17.23 -3.37 -2.50
C PRO A 148 -17.69 -2.08 -3.19
N GLY A 149 -16.98 -1.64 -4.23
CA GLY A 149 -17.35 -0.47 -5.04
C GLY A 149 -16.68 0.84 -4.67
N HIS A 150 -15.83 0.86 -3.64
CA HIS A 150 -14.98 2.00 -3.30
C HIS A 150 -13.51 1.63 -3.47
N SER A 151 -13.15 1.31 -4.71
CA SER A 151 -11.85 0.74 -5.03
C SER A 151 -10.91 1.83 -5.53
N PRO A 152 -9.72 2.07 -4.92
CA PRO A 152 -8.71 2.97 -5.49
C PRO A 152 -8.11 2.47 -6.81
N GLY A 153 -8.43 1.25 -7.23
CA GLY A 153 -8.06 0.69 -8.52
C GLY A 153 -8.19 -0.83 -8.60
N MET A 154 -8.20 -1.36 -9.82
CA MET A 154 -8.09 -2.80 -10.06
C MET A 154 -6.62 -3.24 -9.99
N ALA A 155 -6.29 -4.19 -9.12
CA ALA A 155 -5.01 -4.86 -9.14
C ALA A 155 -5.10 -6.11 -10.03
N ARG A 156 -4.22 -6.23 -11.02
CA ARG A 156 -4.15 -7.44 -11.85
C ARG A 156 -3.16 -8.41 -11.23
N PHE A 157 -3.67 -9.38 -10.49
CA PHE A 157 -2.89 -10.55 -10.12
C PHE A 157 -2.73 -11.43 -11.36
N THR A 158 -1.50 -11.61 -11.84
CA THR A 158 -1.17 -12.01 -13.22
C THR A 158 -1.50 -13.45 -13.61
N ASP A 159 -2.11 -14.25 -12.75
CA ASP A 159 -2.42 -15.65 -13.06
C ASP A 159 -3.90 -15.95 -12.77
N ALA A 160 -4.57 -16.63 -13.69
CA ALA A 160 -5.94 -17.10 -13.52
C ALA A 160 -6.01 -18.04 -12.30
N TRP A 161 -6.77 -17.67 -11.28
CA TRP A 161 -6.98 -18.50 -10.09
C TRP A 161 -8.45 -18.93 -10.03
N ASP A 162 -8.66 -20.24 -10.08
CA ASP A 162 -9.90 -20.89 -9.69
C ASP A 162 -10.08 -20.81 -8.17
N ASP A 163 -11.28 -20.40 -7.77
CA ASP A 163 -11.93 -20.48 -6.46
C ASP A 163 -11.05 -20.88 -5.26
N TYR A 164 -10.54 -19.87 -4.55
CA TYR A 164 -10.15 -20.00 -3.14
C TYR A 164 -10.66 -18.77 -2.41
N GLY A 165 -11.50 -18.95 -1.40
CA GLY A 165 -11.94 -17.89 -0.48
C GLY A 165 -10.77 -17.18 0.22
N SER A 166 -11.04 -16.28 1.17
CA SER A 166 -10.10 -15.31 1.78
C SER A 166 -8.66 -15.78 2.06
N GLN A 167 -8.48 -17.04 2.45
CA GLN A 167 -7.18 -17.66 2.68
C GLN A 167 -6.30 -17.78 1.42
N GLY A 168 -6.88 -17.87 0.22
CA GLY A 168 -6.16 -17.94 -1.05
C GLY A 168 -5.49 -16.61 -1.38
N LEU A 169 -6.23 -15.51 -1.25
CA LEU A 169 -5.69 -14.16 -1.44
C LEU A 169 -4.60 -13.84 -0.44
N GLU A 170 -4.81 -14.16 0.84
CA GLU A 170 -3.79 -13.95 1.86
C GLU A 170 -2.47 -14.63 1.49
N LYS A 171 -2.53 -15.91 1.10
CA LYS A 171 -1.35 -16.66 0.65
C LYS A 171 -0.69 -16.03 -0.56
N GLU A 172 -1.47 -15.55 -1.51
CA GLU A 172 -0.94 -14.97 -2.74
C GLU A 172 -0.27 -13.61 -2.49
N VAL A 173 -0.92 -12.72 -1.75
CA VAL A 173 -0.35 -11.44 -1.34
C VAL A 173 0.94 -11.67 -0.53
N GLN A 174 0.95 -12.63 0.40
CA GLN A 174 2.16 -13.02 1.13
C GLN A 174 3.24 -13.62 0.20
N ARG A 175 2.86 -14.40 -0.81
CA ARG A 175 3.78 -14.95 -1.82
C ARG A 175 4.44 -13.84 -2.61
N LEU A 176 3.67 -12.90 -3.15
CA LEU A 176 4.18 -11.75 -3.91
C LEU A 176 5.08 -10.86 -3.03
N TRP A 177 4.67 -10.60 -1.79
CA TRP A 177 5.48 -9.85 -0.82
C TRP A 177 6.84 -10.54 -0.54
N LYS A 178 6.86 -11.87 -0.47
CA LYS A 178 8.09 -12.66 -0.35
C LYS A 178 8.96 -12.55 -1.61
N ILE A 179 8.36 -12.63 -2.81
CA ILE A 179 9.07 -12.48 -4.09
C ILE A 179 9.70 -11.09 -4.20
N ALA A 180 8.95 -10.03 -3.90
CA ALA A 180 9.46 -8.65 -3.83
C ALA A 180 10.66 -8.55 -2.87
N GLY A 181 10.54 -9.15 -1.69
CA GLY A 181 11.60 -9.21 -0.70
C GLY A 181 12.87 -9.91 -1.18
N ASN A 182 12.76 -10.90 -2.06
CA ASN A 182 13.89 -11.61 -2.67
C ASN A 182 14.53 -10.82 -3.81
N LYS A 183 13.75 -10.06 -4.59
CA LYS A 183 14.26 -9.19 -5.67
C LYS A 183 15.21 -8.12 -5.15
N VAL A 184 15.02 -7.67 -3.91
CA VAL A 184 15.82 -6.62 -3.27
C VAL A 184 16.79 -7.13 -2.21
N GLN A 185 17.01 -8.46 -2.15
CA GLN A 185 18.08 -9.03 -1.35
C GLN A 185 19.42 -8.83 -2.05
N TRP A 186 20.44 -8.47 -1.26
CA TRP A 186 21.82 -8.55 -1.69
C TRP A 186 22.13 -9.97 -2.14
N LYS A 187 22.39 -10.16 -3.44
CA LYS A 187 23.11 -11.35 -3.88
C LYS A 187 24.55 -11.13 -3.43
N SER A 188 24.98 -11.81 -2.37
CA SER A 188 26.41 -11.97 -2.15
C SER A 188 26.97 -12.60 -3.42
N SER A 189 27.70 -11.83 -4.22
CA SER A 189 28.48 -12.36 -5.31
C SER A 189 29.41 -13.38 -4.68
N ILE A 190 29.10 -14.66 -4.83
CA ILE A 190 30.07 -15.71 -4.63
C ILE A 190 31.12 -15.42 -5.70
N ILE A 191 32.24 -14.85 -5.26
CA ILE A 191 33.44 -14.73 -6.07
C ILE A 191 33.85 -16.18 -6.37
N SER A 192 33.54 -16.63 -7.59
CA SER A 192 34.06 -17.87 -8.17
C SER A 192 35.48 -17.66 -8.66
#